data_AF-A0A317XVZ9-F1
#
_entry.id   AF-A0A317XVZ9-F1
#
_cell.length_a   1.000
_cell.length_b   1.000
_cell.length_c   1.000
_cell.angle_alpha   90.00
_cell.angle_beta   90.00
_cell.angle_gamma   90.00
#
_symmetry.space_group_name_H-M   'P 1'
#
loop_
_entity.id
_entity.type
_entity.pdbx_description
1 polymer ?
#
loop_
_entity_poly.entity_id
_entity_poly.type
_entity_poly.pdbx_seq_one_letter_code
_entity_poly.pdbx_strand_id
1 'polypeptide(L)'
;MSSLFEKIRSVPFGVLWRTALVRLPRAVPLSVLRFTSPQGPHPFVFNLPSRNKSYTIPLYIFVPDQFYHNLPEHGAPVLVDFHGGGFYLGSCMEQAPFCSQIARDMQAIVITVDYRMGPFHGFPAAIEDGEDVLNAILDPQSPGYQPLRQAISARIEQERAKMQMHGAAAVHAEEQRQFQDGQIQEVHPPPKPVAKVAGSAFHFDLHKLAVSGFSSGGNLALNLALHIRPPELPEEWPSVFDQDHPAPIPFLLFYPSFDLRQLPSQRSRPAAMMASSPFWTQVADSLAPTYADRNQTHHPRVSPGLASLESIHPAVRMFLVLCELDTLAEQSKQWVHKVKAHPRADDLVVEEVDGAKHGWTQMPDGWLTEQERQAKQVCFAQAQAFITWAWQGSPAESKPSDNNVARQQTSTRTSSQPQESQQTQQQT
;
A
#
# COMPACT_ATOMS: atom_id res chain seq x y z
N MET A 1 26.26 2.41 -19.22
CA MET A 1 25.36 3.53 -19.54
C MET A 1 24.62 3.24 -20.85
N SER A 2 23.73 2.24 -20.89
CA SER A 2 22.63 2.30 -21.86
C SER A 2 21.74 3.43 -21.35
N SER A 3 21.90 4.59 -21.97
CA SER A 3 21.50 5.85 -21.37
C SER A 3 19.97 5.95 -21.38
N LEU A 4 19.40 6.57 -20.35
CA LEU A 4 17.97 6.94 -20.30
C LEU A 4 17.48 7.55 -21.63
N PHE A 5 18.38 8.21 -22.37
CA PHE A 5 18.15 8.74 -23.71
C PHE A 5 17.79 7.66 -24.76
N GLU A 6 18.43 6.49 -24.75
CA GLU A 6 18.07 5.38 -25.64
C GLU A 6 16.67 4.85 -25.34
N LYS A 7 16.34 4.68 -24.06
CA LYS A 7 14.98 4.28 -23.62
C LYS A 7 13.93 5.33 -23.96
N ILE A 8 14.25 6.62 -23.85
CA ILE A 8 13.33 7.67 -24.26
C ILE A 8 13.11 7.63 -25.77
N ARG A 9 14.16 7.41 -26.58
CA ARG A 9 14.04 7.32 -28.04
C ARG A 9 13.28 6.08 -28.52
N SER A 10 13.26 5.00 -27.75
CA SER A 10 12.53 3.78 -28.13
C SER A 10 11.02 3.85 -27.86
N VAL A 11 10.57 4.79 -27.03
CA VAL A 11 9.14 4.95 -26.71
C VAL A 11 8.47 5.90 -27.72
N PRO A 12 7.32 5.55 -28.30
CA PRO A 12 6.60 6.44 -29.22
C PRO A 12 6.28 7.79 -28.59
N PHE A 13 6.42 8.88 -29.35
CA PHE A 13 6.13 10.24 -28.85
C PHE A 13 4.73 10.36 -28.24
N GLY A 14 3.75 9.69 -28.84
CA GLY A 14 2.37 9.64 -28.33
C GLY A 14 2.25 9.06 -26.92
N VAL A 15 3.12 8.12 -26.55
CA VAL A 15 3.20 7.53 -25.21
C VAL A 15 4.01 8.45 -24.29
N LEU A 16 5.10 9.05 -24.77
CA LEU A 16 5.95 9.94 -23.99
C LEU A 16 5.20 11.16 -23.45
N TRP A 17 4.48 11.90 -24.30
CA TRP A 17 3.77 13.11 -23.83
C TRP A 17 2.62 12.76 -22.88
N ARG A 18 1.93 11.64 -23.10
CA ARG A 18 0.87 11.15 -22.20
C ARG A 18 1.44 10.73 -20.86
N THR A 19 2.60 10.07 -20.87
CA THR A 19 3.35 9.72 -19.67
C THR A 19 3.74 10.97 -18.90
N ALA A 20 4.26 11.99 -19.59
CA ALA A 20 4.59 13.27 -18.97
C ALA A 20 3.35 13.93 -18.32
N LEU A 21 2.20 13.91 -19.00
CA LEU A 21 0.93 14.44 -18.48
C LEU A 21 0.50 13.74 -17.19
N VAL A 22 0.43 12.41 -17.18
CA VAL A 22 -0.07 11.66 -16.00
C VAL A 22 0.92 11.60 -14.84
N ARG A 23 2.19 11.94 -15.09
CA ARG A 23 3.23 11.98 -14.05
C ARG A 23 3.48 13.38 -13.50
N LEU A 24 2.77 14.41 -13.95
CA LEU A 24 2.81 15.74 -13.33
C LEU A 24 2.60 15.69 -11.79
N PRO A 25 1.64 14.90 -11.25
CA PRO A 25 1.47 14.77 -9.80
C PRO A 25 2.71 14.22 -9.08
N ARG A 26 3.56 13.43 -9.74
CA ARG A 26 4.81 12.93 -9.14
C ARG A 26 5.87 14.02 -8.96
N ALA A 27 5.73 15.14 -9.67
CA ALA A 27 6.59 16.31 -9.48
C ALA A 27 6.11 17.21 -8.34
N VAL A 28 4.98 16.88 -7.70
CA VAL A 28 4.49 17.59 -6.53
C VAL A 28 5.51 17.43 -5.41
N PRO A 29 6.07 18.54 -4.89
CA PRO A 29 7.08 18.46 -3.84
C PRO A 29 6.52 17.79 -2.60
N LEU A 30 7.39 17.08 -1.89
CA LEU A 30 7.03 16.41 -0.65
C LEU A 30 6.54 17.38 0.44
N SER A 31 6.83 18.68 0.31
CA SER A 31 6.26 19.74 1.15
C SER A 31 4.73 19.75 1.17
N VAL A 32 4.04 19.17 0.18
CA VAL A 32 2.57 19.05 0.18
C VAL A 32 2.07 18.12 1.27
N LEU A 33 2.90 17.20 1.77
CA LEU A 33 2.56 16.34 2.91
C LEU A 33 2.20 17.16 4.16
N ARG A 34 2.65 18.41 4.31
CA ARG A 34 2.23 19.30 5.41
C ARG A 34 0.74 19.61 5.41
N PHE A 35 0.06 19.45 4.27
CA PHE A 35 -1.38 19.65 4.15
C PHE A 35 -2.15 18.33 4.17
N THR A 36 -1.58 17.27 3.59
CA THR A 36 -2.28 15.98 3.43
C THR A 36 -2.02 15.00 4.56
N SER A 37 -0.90 15.14 5.30
CA SER A 37 -0.49 14.27 6.39
C SER A 37 0.27 15.03 7.50
N PRO A 38 -0.29 16.10 8.09
CA PRO A 38 0.43 17.00 9.00
C PRO A 38 0.87 16.39 10.34
N GLN A 39 0.28 15.26 10.72
CA GLN A 39 0.45 14.65 12.04
C GLN A 39 1.69 13.76 12.15
N GLY A 40 2.29 13.36 11.02
CA GLY A 40 3.43 12.45 11.01
C GLY A 40 3.15 11.03 11.54
N PRO A 41 4.18 10.17 11.64
CA PRO A 41 5.56 10.47 11.26
C PRO A 41 5.70 10.77 9.76
N HIS A 42 6.72 11.54 9.40
CA HIS A 42 7.07 11.82 8.00
C HIS A 42 8.18 10.87 7.54
N PRO A 43 8.23 10.49 6.25
CA PRO A 43 9.20 9.52 5.81
C PRO A 43 10.59 10.12 5.66
N PHE A 44 11.61 9.30 5.87
CA PHE A 44 12.92 9.55 5.27
C PHE A 44 13.07 8.70 4.00
N VAL A 45 13.93 9.14 3.08
CA VAL A 45 14.16 8.44 1.81
C VAL A 45 15.40 7.56 1.92
N PHE A 46 15.28 6.31 1.48
CA PHE A 46 16.39 5.37 1.39
C PHE A 46 16.39 4.66 0.03
N ASN A 47 17.54 4.62 -0.63
CA ASN A 47 17.70 3.95 -1.91
C ASN A 47 18.22 2.51 -1.68
N LEU A 48 17.30 1.53 -1.69
CA LEU A 48 17.61 0.13 -1.45
C LEU A 48 18.40 -0.47 -2.63
N PRO A 49 19.51 -1.19 -2.38
CA PRO A 49 20.16 -1.97 -3.43
C PRO A 49 19.21 -3.02 -4.03
N SER A 50 19.00 -2.98 -5.35
CA SER A 50 18.21 -3.97 -6.08
C SER A 50 19.08 -5.13 -6.59
N ARG A 51 18.43 -6.18 -7.11
CA ARG A 51 19.09 -7.26 -7.87
C ARG A 51 19.91 -6.74 -9.06
N ASN A 52 19.54 -5.58 -9.61
CA ASN A 52 20.30 -4.90 -10.64
C ASN A 52 21.28 -3.90 -10.01
N LYS A 53 22.58 -4.19 -10.09
CA LYS A 53 23.65 -3.35 -9.53
C LYS A 53 23.67 -1.90 -10.03
N SER A 54 22.99 -1.59 -11.14
CA SER A 54 22.90 -0.24 -11.71
C SER A 54 21.63 0.51 -11.29
N TYR A 55 20.79 -0.07 -10.44
CA TYR A 55 19.52 0.50 -10.00
C TYR A 55 19.32 0.29 -8.50
N THR A 56 18.79 1.32 -7.85
CA THR A 56 18.34 1.27 -6.46
C THR A 56 16.85 1.58 -6.41
N ILE A 57 16.12 0.89 -5.55
CA ILE A 57 14.68 1.08 -5.36
C ILE A 57 14.49 2.19 -4.31
N PRO A 58 13.88 3.34 -4.66
CA PRO A 58 13.60 4.37 -3.67
C PRO A 58 12.50 3.91 -2.72
N LEU A 59 12.80 3.96 -1.43
CA LEU A 59 11.88 3.65 -0.33
C LEU A 59 11.61 4.91 0.47
N TYR A 60 10.36 5.10 0.86
CA TYR A 60 9.97 6.11 1.82
C TYR A 60 9.57 5.40 3.10
N ILE A 61 10.36 5.60 4.15
CA ILE A 61 10.30 4.82 5.38
C ILE A 61 9.78 5.69 6.51
N PHE A 62 8.65 5.28 7.08
CA PHE A 62 8.00 5.90 8.22
C PHE A 62 8.41 5.15 9.48
N VAL A 63 9.03 5.86 10.43
CA VAL A 63 9.42 5.31 11.73
C VAL A 63 8.53 5.93 12.79
N PRO A 64 7.79 5.15 13.59
CA PRO A 64 6.97 5.69 14.67
C PRO A 64 7.84 6.32 15.76
N ASP A 65 7.38 7.44 16.30
CA ASP A 65 8.14 8.24 17.27
C ASP A 65 8.57 7.42 18.50
N GLN A 66 7.74 6.47 18.92
CA GLN A 66 8.02 5.58 20.04
C GLN A 66 9.36 4.83 19.88
N PHE A 67 9.76 4.50 18.64
CA PHE A 67 10.98 3.74 18.37
C PHE A 67 12.25 4.57 18.59
N TYR A 68 12.15 5.90 18.59
CA TYR A 68 13.26 6.78 18.99
C TYR A 68 13.55 6.68 20.49
N HIS A 69 12.51 6.39 21.29
CA HIS A 69 12.65 6.17 22.73
C HIS A 69 13.03 4.72 23.05
N ASN A 70 12.19 3.77 22.65
CA ASN A 70 12.35 2.35 22.97
C ASN A 70 12.04 1.50 21.75
N LEU A 71 12.99 0.67 21.33
CA LEU A 71 12.74 -0.35 20.33
C LEU A 71 11.96 -1.53 20.95
N PRO A 72 11.04 -2.16 20.21
CA PRO A 72 10.40 -3.39 20.69
C PRO A 72 11.43 -4.51 20.87
N GLU A 73 11.28 -5.28 21.95
CA GLU A 73 12.23 -6.35 22.34
C GLU A 73 12.33 -7.46 21.28
N HIS A 74 11.22 -7.80 20.63
CA HIS A 74 11.13 -8.88 19.63
C HIS A 74 11.27 -8.40 18.18
N GLY A 75 11.70 -7.15 17.98
CA GLY A 75 11.83 -6.53 16.67
C GLY A 75 10.64 -5.66 16.31
N ALA A 76 10.84 -4.83 15.29
CA ALA A 76 9.82 -3.88 14.84
C ALA A 76 8.79 -4.55 13.91
N PRO A 77 7.47 -4.44 14.19
CA PRO A 77 6.44 -4.73 13.19
C PRO A 77 6.68 -3.93 11.92
N VAL A 78 6.30 -4.47 10.77
CA VAL A 78 6.53 -3.82 9.48
C VAL A 78 5.35 -4.02 8.53
N LEU A 79 5.01 -2.95 7.81
CA LEU A 79 4.08 -2.98 6.69
C LEU A 79 4.77 -2.46 5.43
N VAL A 80 4.72 -3.25 4.35
CA VAL A 80 5.22 -2.85 3.03
C VAL A 80 4.05 -2.46 2.15
N ASP A 81 4.08 -1.25 1.60
CA ASP A 81 2.98 -0.64 0.87
C ASP A 81 3.34 -0.36 -0.59
N PHE A 82 2.40 -0.64 -1.49
CA PHE A 82 2.53 -0.44 -2.93
C PHE A 82 1.45 0.49 -3.48
N HIS A 83 1.88 1.54 -4.16
CA HIS A 83 0.97 2.57 -4.66
C HIS A 83 0.16 2.16 -5.89
N GLY A 84 -0.91 2.93 -6.12
CA GLY A 84 -1.77 2.76 -7.29
C GLY A 84 -1.25 3.52 -8.51
N GLY A 85 -1.98 3.41 -9.61
CA GLY A 85 -1.68 4.16 -10.84
C GLY A 85 -1.42 3.31 -12.08
N GLY A 86 -2.02 2.12 -12.16
CA GLY A 86 -2.01 1.30 -13.37
C GLY A 86 -0.62 0.86 -13.83
N PHE A 87 0.39 0.94 -12.96
CA PHE A 87 1.81 0.73 -13.26
C PHE A 87 2.44 1.74 -14.26
N TYR A 88 1.80 2.89 -14.51
CA TYR A 88 2.33 3.94 -15.40
C TYR A 88 2.19 5.37 -14.86
N LEU A 89 1.32 5.59 -13.87
CA LEU A 89 1.14 6.84 -13.13
C LEU A 89 1.17 6.60 -11.61
N GLY A 90 0.91 7.66 -10.85
CA GLY A 90 0.78 7.60 -9.38
C GLY A 90 2.11 7.77 -8.67
N SER A 91 2.06 8.03 -7.37
CA SER A 91 3.21 8.23 -6.50
C SER A 91 3.02 7.48 -5.19
N CYS A 92 4.08 6.89 -4.64
CA CYS A 92 4.08 6.37 -3.27
C CYS A 92 3.65 7.43 -2.24
N MET A 93 3.86 8.70 -2.53
CA MET A 93 3.48 9.81 -1.65
C MET A 93 1.99 10.12 -1.63
N GLU A 94 1.22 9.64 -2.60
CA GLU A 94 -0.25 9.70 -2.54
C GLU A 94 -0.81 8.84 -1.40
N GLN A 95 -0.01 7.88 -0.90
CA GLN A 95 -0.36 7.01 0.23
C GLN A 95 0.24 7.45 1.55
N ALA A 96 1.05 8.50 1.58
CA ALA A 96 1.68 8.97 2.80
C ALA A 96 0.70 9.18 3.97
N PRO A 97 -0.54 9.71 3.79
CA PRO A 97 -1.50 9.81 4.90
C PRO A 97 -1.86 8.45 5.50
N PHE A 98 -2.08 7.43 4.66
CA PHE A 98 -2.33 6.06 5.12
C PHE A 98 -1.11 5.46 5.81
N CYS A 99 0.07 5.56 5.18
CA CYS A 99 1.32 5.02 5.74
C CYS A 99 1.67 5.66 7.09
N SER A 100 1.52 6.98 7.18
CA SER A 100 1.77 7.76 8.39
C SER A 100 0.79 7.37 9.51
N GLN A 101 -0.50 7.21 9.18
CA GLN A 101 -1.51 6.75 10.13
C GLN A 101 -1.21 5.33 10.63
N ILE A 102 -0.92 4.38 9.73
CA ILE A 102 -0.58 3.01 10.13
C ILE A 102 0.68 2.98 10.99
N ALA A 103 1.74 3.71 10.62
CA ALA A 103 2.98 3.72 11.38
C ALA A 103 2.73 4.15 12.83
N ARG A 104 1.93 5.21 13.02
CA ARG A 104 1.58 5.77 14.32
C ARG A 104 0.61 4.91 15.11
N ASP A 105 -0.48 4.45 14.50
CA ASP A 105 -1.54 3.75 15.24
C ASP A 105 -1.12 2.31 15.56
N MET A 106 -0.40 1.66 14.65
CA MET A 106 0.03 0.26 14.78
C MET A 106 1.44 0.10 15.36
N GLN A 107 2.16 1.21 15.58
CA GLN A 107 3.54 1.21 16.05
C GLN A 107 4.42 0.28 15.18
N ALA A 108 4.33 0.48 13.87
CA ALA A 108 5.00 -0.34 12.86
C ALA A 108 5.89 0.53 11.96
N ILE A 109 7.00 -0.02 11.49
CA ILE A 109 7.72 0.58 10.35
C ILE A 109 6.84 0.45 9.12
N VAL A 110 6.58 1.55 8.42
CA VAL A 110 5.89 1.49 7.13
C VAL A 110 6.88 1.84 6.03
N ILE A 111 6.98 0.98 5.02
CA ILE A 111 7.86 1.13 3.86
C ILE A 111 6.97 1.22 2.62
N THR A 112 6.82 2.40 2.04
CA THR A 112 6.13 2.54 0.74
C THR A 112 7.17 2.59 -0.39
N VAL A 113 6.90 1.83 -1.46
CA VAL A 113 7.88 1.50 -2.50
C VAL A 113 7.62 2.33 -3.76
N ASP A 114 8.63 3.10 -4.22
CA ASP A 114 8.56 3.81 -5.50
C ASP A 114 9.05 2.92 -6.66
N TYR A 115 8.28 1.86 -6.92
CA TYR A 115 8.64 0.79 -7.84
C TYR A 115 8.71 1.26 -9.32
N ARG A 116 9.46 0.53 -10.13
CA ARG A 116 9.62 0.78 -11.57
C ARG A 116 8.31 0.63 -12.33
N MET A 117 8.09 1.52 -13.29
CA MET A 117 6.81 1.64 -14.03
C MET A 117 7.00 1.86 -15.54
N GLY A 118 5.97 1.48 -16.29
CA GLY A 118 5.84 1.74 -17.72
C GLY A 118 5.79 3.25 -18.01
N PRO A 119 6.28 3.70 -19.18
CA PRO A 119 6.76 2.90 -20.31
C PRO A 119 8.22 2.49 -20.24
N PHE A 120 8.98 2.97 -19.24
CA PHE A 120 10.42 2.75 -19.19
C PHE A 120 10.81 1.38 -18.61
N HIS A 121 9.87 0.77 -17.88
CA HIS A 121 10.03 -0.51 -17.22
C HIS A 121 8.68 -1.25 -17.20
N GLY A 122 8.51 -2.17 -18.15
CA GLY A 122 7.37 -3.07 -18.17
C GLY A 122 7.53 -4.26 -17.22
N PHE A 123 6.56 -5.16 -17.26
CA PHE A 123 6.56 -6.44 -16.58
C PHE A 123 7.86 -7.23 -16.92
N PRO A 124 8.56 -7.80 -15.92
CA PRO A 124 8.16 -7.94 -14.51
C PRO A 124 8.75 -6.90 -13.55
N ALA A 125 9.27 -5.76 -14.02
CA ALA A 125 10.10 -4.85 -13.21
C ALA A 125 9.51 -4.41 -11.86
N ALA A 126 8.22 -4.07 -11.81
CA ALA A 126 7.54 -3.68 -10.56
C ALA A 126 7.48 -4.83 -9.54
N ILE A 127 7.31 -6.07 -10.02
CA ILE A 127 7.26 -7.28 -9.20
C ILE A 127 8.65 -7.57 -8.64
N GLU A 128 9.69 -7.50 -9.48
CA GLU A 128 11.07 -7.66 -9.04
C GLU A 128 11.45 -6.65 -7.95
N ASP A 129 10.99 -5.40 -8.06
CA ASP A 129 11.24 -4.39 -7.03
C ASP A 129 10.53 -4.74 -5.71
N GLY A 130 9.26 -5.15 -5.78
CA GLY A 130 8.53 -5.61 -4.59
C GLY A 130 9.16 -6.85 -3.94
N GLU A 131 9.64 -7.80 -4.75
CA GLU A 131 10.36 -8.98 -4.29
C GLU A 131 11.67 -8.60 -3.60
N ASP A 132 12.45 -7.70 -4.18
CA ASP A 132 13.72 -7.23 -3.60
C ASP A 132 13.52 -6.52 -2.26
N VAL A 133 12.43 -5.72 -2.12
CA VAL A 133 12.07 -5.07 -0.85
C VAL A 133 11.68 -6.11 0.20
N LEU A 134 10.82 -7.07 -0.13
CA LEU A 134 10.43 -8.12 0.83
C LEU A 134 11.60 -9.01 1.21
N ASN A 135 12.47 -9.37 0.26
CA ASN A 135 13.69 -10.13 0.54
C ASN A 135 14.67 -9.34 1.42
N ALA A 136 14.74 -8.01 1.30
CA ALA A 136 15.54 -7.20 2.23
C ALA A 136 15.03 -7.28 3.69
N ILE A 137 13.75 -7.61 3.89
CA ILE A 137 13.17 -7.86 5.22
C ILE A 137 13.42 -9.31 5.64
N LEU A 138 13.09 -10.26 4.77
CA LEU A 138 12.96 -11.70 5.06
C LEU A 138 14.26 -12.49 4.93
N ASP A 139 15.08 -12.21 3.91
CA ASP A 139 16.23 -13.04 3.52
C ASP A 139 17.57 -12.41 3.92
N PRO A 140 18.32 -12.99 4.89
CA PRO A 140 19.66 -12.55 5.27
C PRO A 140 20.68 -12.47 4.14
N GLN A 141 20.48 -13.19 3.03
CA GLN A 141 21.36 -13.18 1.86
C GLN A 141 21.00 -12.08 0.85
N SER A 142 19.86 -11.41 1.01
CA SER A 142 19.46 -10.31 0.14
C SER A 142 20.49 -9.16 0.20
N PRO A 143 20.90 -8.59 -0.96
CA PRO A 143 21.75 -7.40 -0.99
C PRO A 143 21.20 -6.22 -0.20
N GLY A 144 19.88 -6.15 -0.04
CA GLY A 144 19.19 -5.11 0.72
C GLY A 144 19.10 -5.36 2.23
N TYR A 145 19.39 -6.58 2.71
CA TYR A 145 19.11 -6.99 4.09
C TYR A 145 19.82 -6.16 5.15
N GLN A 146 21.15 -6.04 5.02
CA GLN A 146 21.96 -5.23 5.94
C GLN A 146 21.79 -3.72 5.71
N PRO A 147 21.83 -3.20 4.46
CA PRO A 147 21.66 -1.77 4.20
C PRO A 147 20.35 -1.20 4.74
N LEU A 148 19.22 -1.91 4.59
CA LEU A 148 17.92 -1.44 5.09
C LEU A 148 17.91 -1.31 6.62
N ARG A 149 18.39 -2.33 7.34
CA ARG A 149 18.49 -2.30 8.82
C ARG A 149 19.42 -1.19 9.30
N GLN A 150 20.55 -1.00 8.62
CA GLN A 150 21.51 0.06 8.95
C GLN A 150 20.92 1.46 8.75
N ALA A 151 20.16 1.68 7.67
CA ALA A 151 19.51 2.97 7.42
C ALA A 151 18.46 3.29 8.49
N ILE A 152 17.64 2.30 8.89
CA ILE A 152 16.65 2.48 9.97
C ILE A 152 17.34 2.72 11.32
N SER A 153 18.37 1.93 11.67
CA SER A 153 19.16 2.15 12.89
C SER A 153 19.78 3.56 12.91
N ALA A 154 20.38 4.00 11.79
CA ALA A 154 20.99 5.32 11.70
C ALA A 154 19.97 6.44 11.90
N ARG A 155 18.77 6.33 11.30
CA ARG A 155 17.67 7.27 11.52
C ARG A 155 17.27 7.29 13.00
N ILE A 156 17.10 6.13 13.64
CA ILE A 156 16.70 6.04 15.04
C ILE A 156 17.74 6.64 15.98
N GLU A 157 19.01 6.30 15.79
CA GLU A 157 20.13 6.83 16.59
C GLU A 157 20.26 8.34 16.43
N GLN A 158 20.10 8.86 15.21
CA GLN A 158 20.15 10.29 14.94
C GLN A 158 19.01 11.04 15.65
N GLU A 159 17.77 10.56 15.55
CA GLU A 159 16.63 11.21 16.22
C GLU A 159 16.74 11.11 17.74
N ARG A 160 17.16 9.95 18.26
CA ARG A 160 17.43 9.80 19.70
C ARG A 160 18.48 10.79 20.20
N ALA A 161 19.58 10.98 19.46
CA ALA A 161 20.63 11.93 19.81
C ALA A 161 20.11 13.38 19.80
N LYS A 162 19.33 13.77 18.78
CA LYS A 162 18.68 15.09 18.74
C LYS A 162 17.76 15.29 19.95
N MET A 163 16.93 14.29 20.27
CA MET A 163 15.98 14.36 21.38
C MET A 163 16.69 14.47 22.74
N GLN A 164 17.83 13.79 22.91
CA GLN A 164 18.66 13.92 24.12
C GLN A 164 19.30 15.30 24.25
N MET A 165 19.74 15.90 23.14
CA MET A 165 20.40 17.21 23.14
C MET A 165 19.44 18.40 23.28
N HIS A 166 18.29 18.34 22.61
CA HIS A 166 17.39 19.49 22.48
C HIS A 166 16.03 19.29 23.18
N GLY A 167 15.73 18.07 23.64
CA GLY A 167 14.41 17.69 24.13
C GLY A 167 13.45 17.36 22.98
N ALA A 168 12.61 16.35 23.18
CA ALA A 168 11.70 15.83 22.13
C ALA A 168 10.80 16.93 21.53
N ALA A 169 10.22 17.79 22.36
CA ALA A 169 9.33 18.87 21.89
C ALA A 169 10.03 19.85 20.92
N ALA A 170 11.29 20.20 21.18
CA ALA A 170 12.04 21.10 20.31
C ALA A 170 12.44 20.42 18.99
N VAL A 171 12.81 19.13 19.05
CA VAL A 171 13.10 18.33 17.85
C VAL A 171 11.86 18.23 16.97
N HIS A 172 10.71 17.85 17.53
CA HIS A 172 9.47 17.76 16.77
C HIS A 172 9.04 19.11 16.18
N ALA A 173 9.21 20.21 16.91
CA ALA A 173 8.92 21.55 16.39
C ALA A 173 9.84 21.93 15.22
N GLU A 174 11.14 21.62 15.31
CA GLU A 174 12.10 21.87 14.24
C GLU A 174 11.88 20.96 13.04
N GLU A 175 11.61 19.67 13.25
CA GLU A 175 11.24 18.73 12.18
C GLU A 175 9.97 19.18 11.48
N GLN A 176 8.95 19.62 12.24
CA GLN A 176 7.73 20.18 11.68
C GLN A 176 8.01 21.44 10.86
N ARG A 177 8.95 22.30 11.30
CA ARG A 177 9.37 23.48 10.54
C ARG A 177 10.12 23.11 9.26
N GLN A 178 11.12 22.24 9.34
CA GLN A 178 11.88 21.75 8.19
C GLN A 178 10.98 21.08 7.16
N PHE A 179 10.01 20.30 7.64
CA PHE A 179 8.99 19.70 6.81
C PHE A 179 8.06 20.74 6.17
N GLN A 180 7.63 21.77 6.92
CA GLN A 180 6.91 22.91 6.36
C GLN A 180 7.72 23.63 5.27
N ASP A 181 9.03 23.70 5.41
CA ASP A 181 9.97 24.27 4.42
C ASP A 181 10.27 23.30 3.25
N GLY A 182 9.70 22.09 3.28
CA GLY A 182 9.84 21.09 2.22
C GLY A 182 11.14 20.30 2.25
N GLN A 183 11.86 20.35 3.36
CA GLN A 183 13.08 19.56 3.55
C GLN A 183 12.71 18.14 3.96
N ILE A 184 13.18 17.16 3.17
CA ILE A 184 13.11 15.75 3.55
C ILE A 184 14.49 15.18 3.66
N GLN A 185 14.65 14.38 4.70
CA GLN A 185 15.90 13.74 4.97
C GLN A 185 16.10 12.55 4.04
N GLU A 186 17.15 12.63 3.22
CA GLU A 186 17.71 11.46 2.57
C GLU A 186 18.68 10.78 3.54
N VAL A 187 18.52 9.48 3.72
CA VAL A 187 19.45 8.64 4.48
C VAL A 187 20.14 7.71 3.50
N HIS A 188 21.45 7.85 3.41
CA HIS A 188 22.27 6.92 2.64
C HIS A 188 22.82 5.83 3.54
N PRO A 189 22.92 4.58 3.06
CA PRO A 189 23.60 3.55 3.80
C PRO A 189 25.08 3.97 3.99
N PRO A 190 25.69 3.66 5.14
CA PRO A 190 27.09 3.96 5.37
C PRO A 190 27.94 3.24 4.31
N PRO A 191 28.96 3.89 3.72
CA PRO A 191 29.74 3.34 2.60
C PRO A 191 30.63 2.13 2.98
N LYS A 192 30.67 1.76 4.27
CA LYS A 192 31.32 0.55 4.80
C LYS A 192 30.45 -0.03 5.93
N PRO A 193 30.49 -1.35 6.19
CA PRO A 193 29.86 -1.92 7.37
C PRO A 193 30.41 -1.20 8.60
N VAL A 194 29.55 -0.45 9.30
CA VAL A 194 29.94 0.18 10.56
C VAL A 194 30.30 -0.96 11.51
N ALA A 195 31.49 -0.90 12.10
CA ALA A 195 31.91 -1.86 13.12
C ALA A 195 30.82 -1.94 14.19
N LYS A 196 30.46 -3.16 14.63
CA LYS A 196 29.40 -3.48 15.59
C LYS A 196 29.18 -2.34 16.59
N VAL A 197 28.19 -1.49 16.32
CA VAL A 197 27.71 -0.51 17.30
C VAL A 197 27.12 -1.34 18.44
N ALA A 198 27.54 -1.07 19.67
CA ALA A 198 27.22 -1.87 20.85
C ALA A 198 25.74 -1.76 21.31
N GLY A 199 24.83 -1.35 20.42
CA GLY A 199 23.39 -1.40 20.61
C GLY A 199 22.80 -2.68 20.01
N SER A 200 21.62 -3.09 20.49
CA SER A 200 20.85 -4.16 19.85
C SER A 200 20.65 -3.84 18.37
N ALA A 201 21.18 -4.68 17.47
CA ALA A 201 20.98 -4.48 16.04
C ALA A 201 19.48 -4.44 15.72
N PHE A 202 19.04 -3.39 15.01
CA PHE A 202 17.66 -3.28 14.55
C PHE A 202 17.28 -4.52 13.73
N HIS A 203 16.13 -5.10 14.05
CA HIS A 203 15.55 -6.21 13.32
C HIS A 203 14.04 -6.03 13.24
N PHE A 204 13.45 -6.62 12.20
CA PHE A 204 12.01 -6.69 12.04
C PHE A 204 11.46 -7.88 12.84
N ASP A 205 10.25 -7.72 13.39
CA ASP A 205 9.45 -8.82 13.91
C ASP A 205 8.76 -9.51 12.72
N LEU A 206 9.28 -10.67 12.32
CA LEU A 206 8.75 -11.41 11.17
C LEU A 206 7.39 -12.06 11.46
N HIS A 207 6.94 -12.12 12.72
CA HIS A 207 5.57 -12.51 13.06
C HIS A 207 4.57 -11.36 12.83
N LYS A 208 5.07 -10.14 12.63
CA LYS A 208 4.27 -8.93 12.43
C LYS A 208 4.66 -8.21 11.15
N LEU A 209 4.64 -8.95 10.05
CA LEU A 209 4.76 -8.42 8.70
C LEU A 209 3.37 -8.26 8.07
N ALA A 210 3.13 -7.16 7.38
CA ALA A 210 1.93 -6.90 6.61
C ALA A 210 2.30 -6.37 5.22
N VAL A 211 1.41 -6.56 4.25
CA VAL A 211 1.56 -6.01 2.90
C VAL A 211 0.29 -5.25 2.54
N SER A 212 0.41 -4.06 1.97
CA SER A 212 -0.74 -3.32 1.43
C SER A 212 -0.52 -2.90 -0.01
N GLY A 213 -1.62 -2.71 -0.72
CA GLY A 213 -1.56 -2.24 -2.09
C GLY A 213 -2.89 -1.66 -2.57
N PHE A 214 -2.81 -0.58 -3.34
CA PHE A 214 -3.98 0.14 -3.82
C PHE A 214 -4.04 0.08 -5.35
N SER A 215 -5.18 -0.29 -5.95
CA SER A 215 -5.32 -0.40 -7.41
C SER A 215 -4.27 -1.35 -8.03
N SER A 216 -3.38 -0.86 -8.90
CA SER A 216 -2.23 -1.63 -9.39
C SER A 216 -1.27 -2.07 -8.29
N GLY A 217 -1.15 -1.30 -7.21
CA GLY A 217 -0.41 -1.72 -6.03
C GLY A 217 -1.04 -2.92 -5.35
N GLY A 218 -2.37 -3.04 -5.37
CA GLY A 218 -3.10 -4.22 -4.87
C GLY A 218 -2.88 -5.45 -5.74
N ASN A 219 -2.75 -5.25 -7.06
CA ASN A 219 -2.28 -6.30 -7.98
C ASN A 219 -0.86 -6.76 -7.60
N LEU A 220 0.07 -5.80 -7.42
CA LEU A 220 1.45 -6.08 -7.04
C LEU A 220 1.54 -6.78 -5.68
N ALA A 221 0.82 -6.30 -4.67
CA ALA A 221 0.74 -6.91 -3.35
C ALA A 221 0.31 -8.38 -3.45
N LEU A 222 -0.87 -8.66 -4.04
CA LEU A 222 -1.33 -10.04 -4.21
C LEU A 222 -0.31 -10.90 -4.98
N ASN A 223 0.36 -10.32 -5.98
CA ASN A 223 1.40 -10.98 -6.74
C ASN A 223 2.51 -11.55 -5.86
N LEU A 224 2.99 -10.79 -4.87
CA LEU A 224 4.12 -11.21 -4.03
C LEU A 224 3.79 -12.44 -3.16
N ALA A 225 2.50 -12.68 -2.89
CA ALA A 225 2.00 -13.87 -2.20
C ALA A 225 1.89 -15.12 -3.09
N LEU A 226 2.02 -15.00 -4.42
CA LEU A 226 1.83 -16.13 -5.31
C LEU A 226 3.09 -17.01 -5.39
N HIS A 227 2.87 -18.33 -5.35
CA HIS A 227 3.80 -19.38 -5.75
C HIS A 227 3.16 -20.15 -6.90
N ILE A 228 3.60 -19.88 -8.13
CA ILE A 228 3.00 -20.44 -9.33
C ILE A 228 3.89 -21.55 -9.87
N ARG A 229 3.31 -22.73 -10.07
CA ARG A 229 4.01 -23.95 -10.49
C ARG A 229 3.51 -24.43 -11.85
N PRO A 230 4.25 -25.32 -12.54
CA PRO A 230 3.71 -26.08 -13.66
C PRO A 230 2.42 -26.82 -13.27
N PRO A 231 1.43 -26.96 -14.19
CA PRO A 231 1.47 -26.54 -15.59
C PRO A 231 1.01 -25.09 -15.85
N GLU A 232 0.69 -24.31 -14.81
CA GLU A 232 0.18 -22.93 -14.98
C GLU A 232 1.24 -21.99 -15.58
N LEU A 233 2.50 -22.20 -15.21
CA LEU A 233 3.67 -21.63 -15.88
C LEU A 233 4.65 -22.74 -16.31
N PRO A 234 5.39 -22.55 -17.42
CA PRO A 234 6.42 -23.50 -17.83
C PRO A 234 7.54 -23.64 -16.80
N GLU A 235 7.91 -22.53 -16.16
CA GLU A 235 8.90 -22.46 -15.09
C GLU A 235 8.23 -22.04 -13.79
N GLU A 236 8.68 -22.63 -12.69
CA GLU A 236 8.19 -22.26 -11.36
C GLU A 236 8.59 -20.83 -11.03
N TRP A 237 7.62 -20.05 -10.54
CA TRP A 237 7.86 -18.71 -9.99
C TRP A 237 7.46 -18.72 -8.52
N PRO A 238 8.42 -18.83 -7.58
CA PRO A 238 8.13 -18.97 -6.16
C PRO A 238 7.55 -17.70 -5.53
N SER A 239 6.94 -17.84 -4.36
CA SER A 239 6.65 -16.70 -3.50
C SER A 239 7.93 -16.26 -2.78
N VAL A 240 7.99 -15.00 -2.36
CA VAL A 240 9.07 -14.49 -1.49
C VAL A 240 8.91 -14.92 -0.03
N PHE A 241 7.73 -15.41 0.34
CA PHE A 241 7.52 -15.98 1.66
C PHE A 241 7.90 -17.45 1.63
N ASP A 242 8.75 -17.84 2.59
CA ASP A 242 9.05 -19.25 2.82
C ASP A 242 7.78 -20.03 3.14
N GLN A 243 7.69 -21.27 2.66
CA GLN A 243 6.53 -22.14 2.87
C GLN A 243 6.12 -22.26 4.35
N ASP A 244 7.11 -22.23 5.24
CA ASP A 244 6.94 -22.35 6.69
C ASP A 244 6.94 -20.97 7.39
N HIS A 245 6.49 -19.91 6.70
CA HIS A 245 6.44 -18.56 7.27
C HIS A 245 5.72 -18.57 8.64
N PRO A 246 6.29 -17.92 9.68
CA PRO A 246 6.00 -18.28 11.06
C PRO A 246 4.68 -17.72 11.63
N ALA A 247 3.95 -16.88 10.89
CA ALA A 247 2.71 -16.24 11.34
C ALA A 247 1.78 -15.89 10.16
N PRO A 248 0.49 -15.63 10.41
CA PRO A 248 -0.39 -15.09 9.37
C PRO A 248 0.08 -13.71 8.88
N ILE A 249 0.00 -13.49 7.57
CA ILE A 249 0.44 -12.25 6.90
C ILE A 249 -0.80 -11.53 6.36
N PRO A 250 -1.22 -10.40 6.96
CA PRO A 250 -2.31 -9.60 6.42
C PRO A 250 -1.89 -8.88 5.12
N PHE A 251 -2.72 -9.06 4.10
CA PHE A 251 -2.66 -8.39 2.80
C PHE A 251 -3.86 -7.46 2.67
N LEU A 252 -3.60 -6.15 2.72
CA LEU A 252 -4.62 -5.11 2.56
C LEU A 252 -4.71 -4.69 1.09
N LEU A 253 -5.77 -5.10 0.41
CA LEU A 253 -5.98 -4.89 -1.02
C LEU A 253 -7.09 -3.87 -1.24
N PHE A 254 -6.71 -2.62 -1.48
CA PHE A 254 -7.66 -1.55 -1.75
C PHE A 254 -7.96 -1.49 -3.25
N TYR A 255 -9.21 -1.80 -3.62
CA TYR A 255 -9.76 -1.80 -4.97
C TYR A 255 -8.76 -2.34 -6.03
N PRO A 256 -8.24 -3.57 -5.81
CA PRO A 256 -7.12 -4.12 -6.58
C PRO A 256 -7.49 -4.41 -8.03
N SER A 257 -6.51 -4.28 -8.92
CA SER A 257 -6.66 -4.60 -10.34
C SER A 257 -6.29 -6.07 -10.63
N PHE A 258 -7.20 -7.00 -10.40
CA PHE A 258 -6.98 -8.45 -10.55
C PHE A 258 -6.74 -8.96 -11.98
N ASP A 259 -7.36 -8.32 -12.99
CA ASP A 259 -7.32 -8.74 -14.40
C ASP A 259 -7.03 -7.55 -15.32
N LEU A 260 -5.92 -7.63 -16.04
CA LEU A 260 -5.42 -6.62 -16.98
C LEU A 260 -5.68 -6.97 -18.46
N ARG A 261 -6.40 -8.07 -18.74
CA ARG A 261 -6.74 -8.48 -20.12
C ARG A 261 -7.65 -7.48 -20.83
N GLN A 262 -8.44 -6.69 -20.09
CA GLN A 262 -9.22 -5.60 -20.67
C GLN A 262 -8.48 -4.27 -20.54
N LEU A 263 -8.47 -3.49 -21.61
CA LEU A 263 -8.08 -2.08 -21.54
C LEU A 263 -9.07 -1.30 -20.66
N PRO A 264 -8.66 -0.16 -20.07
CA PRO A 264 -9.56 0.71 -19.31
C PRO A 264 -10.87 1.03 -20.03
N SER A 265 -10.84 1.28 -21.34
CA SER A 265 -12.06 1.53 -22.13
C SER A 265 -12.98 0.33 -22.32
N GLN A 266 -12.43 -0.89 -22.24
CA GLN A 266 -13.12 -2.16 -22.52
C GLN A 266 -13.79 -2.75 -21.27
N ARG A 267 -13.43 -2.24 -20.09
CA ARG A 267 -14.01 -2.69 -18.82
C ARG A 267 -15.47 -2.29 -18.74
N SER A 268 -16.27 -3.13 -18.08
CA SER A 268 -17.63 -2.78 -17.74
C SER A 268 -17.67 -1.57 -16.81
N ARG A 269 -18.81 -0.87 -16.85
CA ARG A 269 -19.08 0.29 -16.02
C ARG A 269 -20.34 0.03 -15.20
N PRO A 270 -20.30 0.21 -13.87
CA PRO A 270 -21.50 0.22 -13.05
C PRO A 270 -22.52 1.24 -13.58
N ALA A 271 -23.82 0.92 -13.53
CA ALA A 271 -24.87 1.77 -14.11
C ALA A 271 -24.93 3.18 -13.51
N ALA A 272 -24.58 3.32 -12.24
CA ALA A 272 -24.52 4.60 -11.53
C ALA A 272 -23.23 5.41 -11.80
N MET A 273 -22.26 4.85 -12.52
CA MET A 273 -20.99 5.51 -12.81
C MET A 273 -21.13 6.47 -14.00
N MET A 274 -20.67 7.71 -13.84
CA MET A 274 -20.65 8.68 -14.94
C MET A 274 -19.72 8.22 -16.08
N ALA A 275 -20.10 8.55 -17.32
CA ALA A 275 -19.25 8.29 -18.48
C ALA A 275 -17.89 8.96 -18.33
N SER A 276 -16.82 8.22 -18.63
CA SER A 276 -15.47 8.78 -18.59
C SER A 276 -15.23 9.72 -19.77
N SER A 277 -14.42 10.75 -19.55
CA SER A 277 -13.96 11.62 -20.64
C SER A 277 -13.27 10.80 -21.75
N PRO A 278 -13.63 11.00 -23.03
CA PRO A 278 -12.97 10.31 -24.14
C PRO A 278 -11.47 10.56 -24.18
N PHE A 279 -11.04 11.78 -23.82
CA PHE A 279 -9.62 12.15 -23.75
C PHE A 279 -8.88 11.29 -22.71
N TRP A 280 -9.37 11.25 -21.47
CA TRP A 280 -8.72 10.49 -20.40
C TRP A 280 -8.77 8.98 -20.65
N THR A 281 -9.84 8.50 -21.29
CA THR A 281 -9.96 7.10 -21.71
C THR A 281 -8.88 6.76 -22.74
N GLN A 282 -8.68 7.60 -23.76
CA GLN A 282 -7.63 7.39 -24.75
C GLN A 282 -6.23 7.46 -24.14
N VAL A 283 -6.01 8.35 -23.17
CA VAL A 283 -4.75 8.43 -22.43
C VAL A 283 -4.48 7.11 -21.69
N ALA A 284 -5.46 6.62 -20.93
CA ALA A 284 -5.33 5.38 -20.18
C ALA A 284 -5.10 4.16 -21.10
N ASP A 285 -5.85 4.05 -22.20
CA ASP A 285 -5.68 2.96 -23.18
C ASP A 285 -4.33 2.98 -23.89
N SER A 286 -3.72 4.16 -24.05
CA SER A 286 -2.39 4.30 -24.65
C SER A 286 -1.28 3.91 -23.68
N LEU A 287 -1.49 4.09 -22.37
CA LEU A 287 -0.48 3.86 -21.34
C LEU A 287 -0.58 2.49 -20.68
N ALA A 288 -1.77 1.90 -20.56
CA ALA A 288 -1.96 0.58 -19.96
C ALA A 288 -1.08 -0.53 -20.60
N PRO A 289 -0.92 -0.60 -21.93
CA PRO A 289 -0.06 -1.60 -22.57
C PRO A 289 1.44 -1.40 -22.30
N THR A 290 1.84 -0.26 -21.72
CA THR A 290 3.26 0.03 -21.46
C THR A 290 3.80 -0.68 -20.22
N TYR A 291 2.91 -1.18 -19.36
CA TYR A 291 3.29 -2.08 -18.27
C TYR A 291 3.48 -3.50 -18.79
N ALA A 292 2.47 -4.10 -19.42
CA ALA A 292 2.58 -5.43 -19.97
C ALA A 292 1.99 -5.44 -21.38
N ASP A 293 2.70 -6.09 -22.31
CA ASP A 293 2.21 -6.25 -23.67
C ASP A 293 0.86 -6.97 -23.65
N ARG A 294 0.01 -6.68 -24.63
CA ARG A 294 -1.36 -7.23 -24.66
C ARG A 294 -1.37 -8.76 -24.67
N ASN A 295 -0.38 -9.37 -25.34
CA ASN A 295 -0.19 -10.81 -25.36
C ASN A 295 0.29 -11.37 -24.01
N GLN A 296 0.84 -10.57 -23.09
CA GLN A 296 1.28 -11.00 -21.75
C GLN A 296 0.17 -10.85 -20.69
N THR A 297 -0.92 -10.15 -20.98
CA THR A 297 -1.96 -9.85 -19.97
C THR A 297 -2.69 -11.07 -19.41
N HIS A 298 -2.60 -12.23 -20.07
CA HIS A 298 -3.11 -13.50 -19.56
C HIS A 298 -2.16 -14.17 -18.56
N HIS A 299 -0.90 -13.72 -18.46
CA HIS A 299 0.07 -14.26 -17.54
C HIS A 299 -0.42 -14.04 -16.10
N PRO A 300 -0.43 -15.06 -15.24
CA PRO A 300 -1.01 -14.96 -13.90
C PRO A 300 -0.27 -13.97 -13.00
N ARG A 301 1.01 -13.66 -13.26
CA ARG A 301 1.72 -12.55 -12.59
C ARG A 301 1.38 -11.15 -13.12
N VAL A 302 0.81 -11.03 -14.31
CA VAL A 302 0.28 -9.73 -14.80
C VAL A 302 -1.15 -9.53 -14.30
N SER A 303 -1.93 -10.61 -14.29
CA SER A 303 -3.32 -10.66 -13.85
C SER A 303 -3.49 -11.68 -12.73
N PRO A 304 -3.11 -11.35 -11.47
CA PRO A 304 -3.10 -12.28 -10.34
C PRO A 304 -4.48 -12.83 -9.96
N GLY A 305 -5.58 -12.21 -10.45
CA GLY A 305 -6.91 -12.78 -10.31
C GLY A 305 -7.14 -14.08 -11.08
N LEU A 306 -6.36 -14.30 -12.15
CA LEU A 306 -6.44 -15.50 -12.98
C LEU A 306 -5.76 -16.70 -12.32
N ALA A 307 -4.77 -16.46 -11.46
CA ALA A 307 -3.98 -17.50 -10.82
C ALA A 307 -4.84 -18.47 -10.00
N SER A 308 -4.39 -19.71 -9.85
CA SER A 308 -5.01 -20.64 -8.90
C SER A 308 -5.00 -20.06 -7.48
N LEU A 309 -6.08 -20.26 -6.72
CA LEU A 309 -6.09 -19.86 -5.30
C LEU A 309 -5.14 -20.69 -4.45
N GLU A 310 -4.78 -21.90 -4.92
CA GLU A 310 -3.76 -22.75 -4.31
C GLU A 310 -2.34 -22.20 -4.48
N SER A 311 -2.15 -21.25 -5.40
CA SER A 311 -0.88 -20.53 -5.53
C SER A 311 -0.73 -19.42 -4.50
N ILE A 312 -1.79 -18.99 -3.82
CA ILE A 312 -1.67 -17.97 -2.77
C ILE A 312 -1.05 -18.63 -1.54
N HIS A 313 0.03 -18.05 -1.02
CA HIS A 313 0.70 -18.56 0.17
C HIS A 313 -0.29 -18.82 1.34
N PRO A 314 -0.21 -19.96 2.06
CA PRO A 314 -1.21 -20.36 3.06
C PRO A 314 -1.26 -19.45 4.29
N ALA A 315 -0.15 -18.77 4.61
CA ALA A 315 -0.12 -17.79 5.70
C ALA A 315 -0.89 -16.49 5.39
N VAL A 316 -1.27 -16.25 4.13
CA VAL A 316 -1.89 -14.99 3.73
C VAL A 316 -3.33 -14.88 4.22
N ARG A 317 -3.66 -13.73 4.79
CA ARG A 317 -5.01 -13.27 5.12
C ARG A 317 -5.32 -12.04 4.28
N MET A 318 -6.49 -11.97 3.66
CA MET A 318 -6.81 -10.94 2.68
C MET A 318 -7.94 -10.04 3.17
N PHE A 319 -7.68 -8.74 3.17
CA PHE A 319 -8.68 -7.70 3.42
C PHE A 319 -8.89 -6.89 2.16
N LEU A 320 -10.11 -6.87 1.63
CA LEU A 320 -10.43 -6.18 0.38
C LEU A 320 -11.32 -4.99 0.65
N VAL A 321 -10.97 -3.83 0.11
CA VAL A 321 -11.88 -2.67 0.05
C VAL A 321 -12.35 -2.50 -1.38
N LEU A 322 -13.66 -2.60 -1.62
CA LEU A 322 -14.26 -2.52 -2.94
C LEU A 322 -15.11 -1.27 -3.10
N CYS A 323 -14.97 -0.62 -4.26
CA CYS A 323 -15.70 0.59 -4.61
C CYS A 323 -16.90 0.26 -5.50
N GLU A 324 -18.07 0.83 -5.20
CA GLU A 324 -19.26 0.65 -6.05
C GLU A 324 -19.08 1.30 -7.43
N LEU A 325 -18.51 2.51 -7.49
CA LEU A 325 -18.37 3.30 -8.73
C LEU A 325 -16.98 3.10 -9.34
N ASP A 326 -16.68 1.86 -9.73
CA ASP A 326 -15.37 1.46 -10.23
C ASP A 326 -15.47 0.55 -11.47
N THR A 327 -14.63 0.80 -12.47
CA THR A 327 -14.45 -0.06 -13.65
C THR A 327 -13.82 -1.41 -13.31
N LEU A 328 -13.21 -1.55 -12.13
CA LEU A 328 -12.70 -2.81 -11.60
C LEU A 328 -13.74 -3.59 -10.79
N ALA A 329 -14.96 -3.06 -10.61
CA ALA A 329 -15.96 -3.68 -9.74
C ALA A 329 -16.37 -5.08 -10.22
N GLU A 330 -16.55 -5.30 -11.52
CA GLU A 330 -16.97 -6.60 -12.04
C GLU A 330 -15.91 -7.68 -11.79
N GLN A 331 -14.65 -7.42 -12.16
CA GLN A 331 -13.56 -8.36 -11.89
C GLN A 331 -13.36 -8.61 -10.38
N SER A 332 -13.57 -7.58 -9.55
CA SER A 332 -13.52 -7.73 -8.09
C SER A 332 -14.62 -8.66 -7.58
N LYS A 333 -15.86 -8.48 -8.05
CA LYS A 333 -16.99 -9.37 -7.71
C LYS A 333 -16.76 -10.80 -8.15
N GLN A 334 -16.25 -11.00 -9.38
CA GLN A 334 -15.91 -12.33 -9.89
C GLN A 334 -14.82 -13.00 -9.03
N TRP A 335 -13.78 -12.25 -8.65
CA TRP A 335 -12.70 -12.78 -7.83
C TRP A 335 -13.15 -13.07 -6.39
N VAL A 336 -13.95 -12.20 -5.77
CA VAL A 336 -14.56 -12.45 -4.45
C VAL A 336 -15.43 -13.71 -4.50
N HIS A 337 -16.27 -13.86 -5.52
CA HIS A 337 -17.07 -15.08 -5.69
C HIS A 337 -16.19 -16.34 -5.81
N LYS A 338 -15.10 -16.26 -6.59
CA LYS A 338 -14.11 -17.34 -6.72
C LYS A 338 -13.49 -17.71 -5.37
N VAL A 339 -13.12 -16.73 -4.53
CA VAL A 339 -12.52 -16.99 -3.20
C VAL A 339 -13.55 -17.50 -2.20
N LYS A 340 -14.77 -16.94 -2.18
CA LYS A 340 -15.84 -17.37 -1.27
C LYS A 340 -16.33 -18.80 -1.57
N ALA A 341 -16.12 -19.30 -2.79
CA ALA A 341 -16.38 -20.69 -3.18
C ALA A 341 -15.21 -21.65 -2.89
N HIS A 342 -14.13 -21.18 -2.24
CA HIS A 342 -12.91 -21.92 -1.95
C HIS A 342 -12.65 -21.97 -0.44
N PRO A 343 -11.87 -22.94 0.09
CA PRO A 343 -11.42 -22.93 1.49
C PRO A 343 -10.71 -21.64 1.95
N ARG A 344 -10.24 -20.80 1.02
CA ARG A 344 -9.64 -19.49 1.32
C ARG A 344 -10.67 -18.44 1.71
N ALA A 345 -11.97 -18.75 1.68
CA ALA A 345 -13.04 -17.88 2.19
C ALA A 345 -12.81 -17.49 3.66
N ASP A 346 -12.25 -18.39 4.46
CA ASP A 346 -11.94 -18.16 5.88
C ASP A 346 -10.79 -17.17 6.08
N ASP A 347 -9.98 -16.93 5.06
CA ASP A 347 -8.90 -15.95 5.08
C ASP A 347 -9.30 -14.58 4.54
N LEU A 348 -10.51 -14.46 3.97
CA LEU A 348 -10.99 -13.26 3.30
C LEU A 348 -11.97 -12.45 4.16
N VAL A 349 -11.74 -11.14 4.22
CA VAL A 349 -12.66 -10.11 4.71
C VAL A 349 -12.87 -9.07 3.61
N VAL A 350 -14.13 -8.67 3.36
CA VAL A 350 -14.49 -7.70 2.32
C VAL A 350 -15.26 -6.52 2.90
N GLU A 351 -14.79 -5.31 2.58
CA GLU A 351 -15.44 -4.04 2.85
C GLU A 351 -15.95 -3.44 1.53
N GLU A 352 -17.26 -3.45 1.33
CA GLU A 352 -17.88 -2.77 0.20
C GLU A 352 -18.25 -1.33 0.58
N VAL A 353 -17.92 -0.37 -0.28
CA VAL A 353 -18.14 1.06 -0.03
C VAL A 353 -19.05 1.64 -1.11
N ASP A 354 -20.34 1.79 -0.76
CA ASP A 354 -21.34 2.39 -1.65
C ASP A 354 -20.97 3.84 -1.99
N GLY A 355 -21.22 4.24 -3.24
CA GLY A 355 -20.90 5.56 -3.77
C GLY A 355 -19.41 5.86 -3.95
N ALA A 356 -18.50 5.04 -3.43
CA ALA A 356 -17.07 5.28 -3.53
C ALA A 356 -16.57 5.09 -4.97
N LYS A 357 -15.73 6.03 -5.41
CA LYS A 357 -15.07 6.02 -6.72
C LYS A 357 -13.71 5.33 -6.62
N HIS A 358 -13.20 4.80 -7.72
CA HIS A 358 -11.81 4.32 -7.76
C HIS A 358 -10.82 5.39 -7.26
N GLY A 359 -9.87 5.01 -6.40
CA GLY A 359 -8.83 5.91 -5.89
C GLY A 359 -9.26 6.88 -4.79
N TRP A 360 -10.50 6.84 -4.32
CA TRP A 360 -11.05 7.80 -3.36
C TRP A 360 -10.25 7.93 -2.05
N THR A 361 -9.67 6.83 -1.54
CA THR A 361 -8.86 6.89 -0.30
C THR A 361 -7.53 7.61 -0.47
N GLN A 362 -7.06 7.80 -1.70
CA GLN A 362 -5.84 8.55 -2.04
C GLN A 362 -6.11 10.04 -2.27
N MET A 363 -7.39 10.44 -2.38
CA MET A 363 -7.74 11.85 -2.58
C MET A 363 -7.44 12.64 -1.31
N PRO A 364 -6.96 13.90 -1.44
CA PRO A 364 -6.87 14.82 -0.31
C PRO A 364 -8.22 15.00 0.36
N ASP A 365 -8.24 15.05 1.69
CA ASP A 365 -9.48 15.12 2.47
C ASP A 365 -10.34 16.34 2.14
N GLY A 366 -9.73 17.44 1.69
CA GLY A 366 -10.45 18.64 1.22
C GLY A 366 -11.20 18.46 -0.10
N TRP A 367 -10.95 17.38 -0.84
CA TRP A 367 -11.67 17.01 -2.07
C TRP A 367 -12.78 16.00 -1.82
N LEU A 368 -12.80 15.40 -0.63
CA LEU A 368 -13.81 14.44 -0.21
C LEU A 368 -14.98 15.15 0.47
N THR A 369 -16.18 14.62 0.25
CA THR A 369 -17.35 14.95 1.08
C THR A 369 -17.14 14.45 2.51
N GLU A 370 -17.96 14.94 3.45
CA GLU A 370 -17.89 14.47 4.84
C GLU A 370 -18.17 12.96 4.95
N GLN A 371 -19.13 12.45 4.17
CA GLN A 371 -19.44 11.02 4.13
C GLN A 371 -18.28 10.20 3.57
N GLU A 372 -17.62 10.65 2.51
CA GLU A 372 -16.42 9.99 1.99
C GLU A 372 -15.27 10.04 3.01
N ARG A 373 -15.04 11.16 3.71
CA ARG A 373 -14.01 11.20 4.77
C ARG A 373 -14.29 10.19 5.89
N GLN A 374 -15.53 10.10 6.34
CA GLN A 374 -15.94 9.14 7.36
C GLN A 374 -15.77 7.70 6.87
N ALA A 375 -16.20 7.40 5.65
CA ALA A 375 -15.99 6.08 5.05
C ALA A 375 -14.49 5.72 5.00
N LYS A 376 -13.63 6.68 4.66
CA LYS A 376 -12.16 6.48 4.56
C LYS A 376 -11.59 6.10 5.92
N GLN A 377 -12.01 6.82 6.97
CA GLN A 377 -11.61 6.53 8.35
C GLN A 377 -12.11 5.14 8.78
N VAL A 378 -13.35 4.77 8.47
CA VAL A 378 -13.89 3.43 8.78
C VAL A 378 -13.08 2.34 8.09
N CYS A 379 -12.81 2.47 6.78
CA CYS A 379 -12.01 1.48 6.05
C CYS A 379 -10.60 1.33 6.63
N PHE A 380 -9.94 2.45 7.02
CA PHE A 380 -8.61 2.39 7.61
C PHE A 380 -8.62 1.78 9.02
N ALA A 381 -9.63 2.09 9.83
CA ALA A 381 -9.80 1.46 11.14
C ALA A 381 -10.07 -0.05 11.03
N GLN A 382 -10.88 -0.48 10.06
CA GLN A 382 -11.11 -1.90 9.79
C GLN A 382 -9.84 -2.60 9.28
N ALA A 383 -9.06 -1.94 8.43
CA ALA A 383 -7.76 -2.45 7.98
C ALA A 383 -6.78 -2.65 9.17
N GLN A 384 -6.73 -1.71 10.11
CA GLN A 384 -5.94 -1.82 11.34
C GLN A 384 -6.43 -2.98 12.21
N ALA A 385 -7.73 -3.10 12.44
CA ALA A 385 -8.33 -4.20 13.19
C ALA A 385 -8.02 -5.56 12.54
N PHE A 386 -8.05 -5.63 11.21
CA PHE A 386 -7.67 -6.82 10.45
C PHE A 386 -6.19 -7.17 10.60
N ILE A 387 -5.29 -6.19 10.55
CA ILE A 387 -3.86 -6.41 10.82
C ILE A 387 -3.68 -6.98 12.24
N THR A 388 -4.30 -6.35 13.25
CA THR A 388 -4.22 -6.79 14.64
C THR A 388 -4.70 -8.24 14.78
N TRP A 389 -5.84 -8.58 14.18
CA TRP A 389 -6.38 -9.94 14.19
C TRP A 389 -5.42 -10.96 13.54
N ALA A 390 -4.84 -10.64 12.38
CA ALA A 390 -3.92 -11.53 11.69
C ALA A 390 -2.63 -11.74 12.51
N TRP A 391 -2.04 -10.67 13.05
CA TRP A 391 -0.83 -10.74 13.89
C TRP A 391 -1.06 -11.43 15.24
N GLN A 392 -2.30 -11.59 15.68
CA GLN A 392 -2.68 -12.39 16.85
C GLN A 392 -2.87 -13.89 16.53
N GLY A 393 -2.55 -14.32 15.31
CA GLY A 393 -2.65 -15.72 14.88
C GLY A 393 -3.96 -16.07 14.18
N SER A 394 -4.76 -15.06 13.77
CA SER A 394 -6.04 -15.25 13.08
C SER A 394 -7.06 -16.13 13.84
N PRO A 395 -7.30 -15.92 15.15
CA PRO A 395 -8.30 -16.68 15.89
C PRO A 395 -9.69 -16.54 15.27
N ALA A 396 -10.41 -17.66 15.12
CA ALA A 396 -11.68 -17.69 14.40
C ALA A 396 -12.77 -16.83 15.09
N GLU A 397 -12.78 -16.76 16.43
CA GLU A 397 -13.85 -16.07 17.17
C GLU A 397 -13.83 -14.54 17.04
N SER A 398 -12.67 -13.95 16.72
CA SER A 398 -12.49 -12.50 16.60
C SER A 398 -12.18 -12.04 15.18
N LYS A 399 -12.38 -12.91 14.18
CA LYS A 399 -12.24 -12.53 12.77
C LYS A 399 -13.19 -11.38 12.44
N PRO A 400 -12.69 -10.26 11.85
CA PRO A 400 -13.56 -9.19 11.35
C PRO A 400 -14.58 -9.72 10.32
N SER A 401 -15.81 -9.24 10.39
CA SER A 401 -16.87 -9.61 9.45
C SER A 401 -16.74 -8.85 8.13
N ASP A 402 -17.25 -9.43 7.04
CA ASP A 402 -17.54 -8.64 5.84
C ASP A 402 -18.55 -7.54 6.18
N ASN A 403 -18.32 -6.32 5.69
CA ASN A 403 -19.21 -5.19 5.94
C ASN A 403 -19.50 -4.40 4.65
N ASN A 404 -20.56 -3.60 4.73
CA ASN A 404 -20.85 -2.55 3.77
C ASN A 404 -20.91 -1.21 4.52
N VAL A 405 -19.97 -0.31 4.21
CA VAL A 405 -19.68 0.91 4.98
C VAL A 405 -20.85 1.91 4.98
N ALA A 406 -21.72 1.89 3.97
CA ALA A 406 -22.85 2.83 3.90
C ALA A 406 -24.03 2.47 4.83
N ARG A 407 -24.17 1.20 5.25
CA ARG A 407 -25.30 0.75 6.09
C ARG A 407 -25.17 1.08 7.57
N GLN A 408 -24.02 1.53 8.06
CA GLN A 408 -23.88 1.95 9.47
C GLN A 408 -24.52 3.32 9.75
N GLN A 409 -24.88 4.09 8.72
CA GLN A 409 -25.49 5.41 8.87
C GLN A 409 -27.00 5.37 9.19
N THR A 410 -27.69 4.24 8.98
CA THR A 410 -29.14 4.13 9.27
C THR A 410 -29.47 3.51 10.62
N SER A 411 -28.56 2.73 11.24
CA SER A 411 -28.87 2.07 12.54
C SER A 411 -28.64 2.97 13.76
N THR A 412 -27.82 4.02 13.66
CA THR A 412 -27.51 4.94 14.77
C THR A 412 -28.50 6.11 14.91
N ARG A 413 -29.51 6.22 14.04
CA ARG A 413 -30.53 7.29 14.09
C ARG A 413 -31.92 6.87 14.61
N THR A 414 -32.12 5.61 15.02
CA THR A 414 -33.45 5.10 15.46
C THR A 414 -33.55 4.69 16.94
N SER A 415 -32.58 5.02 17.79
CA SER A 415 -32.69 4.76 19.25
C SER A 415 -32.55 6.02 20.11
N SER A 416 -33.47 6.98 19.95
CA SER A 416 -33.77 7.99 20.97
C SER A 416 -35.10 8.69 20.70
N GLN A 417 -36.21 8.00 20.94
CA GLN A 417 -37.47 8.68 21.29
C GLN A 417 -37.49 8.91 22.80
N PRO A 418 -37.62 10.16 23.30
CA PRO A 418 -37.89 10.41 24.70
C PRO A 418 -39.35 10.09 25.01
N GLN A 419 -39.60 9.32 26.07
CA GLN A 419 -40.92 9.19 26.68
C GLN A 419 -41.36 10.55 27.25
N GLU A 420 -42.41 11.15 26.69
CA GLU A 420 -43.10 12.27 27.31
C GLU A 420 -43.88 11.77 28.53
N SER A 421 -43.47 12.24 29.71
CA SER A 421 -44.26 12.20 30.93
C SER A 421 -44.88 13.58 31.12
N GLN A 422 -46.20 13.71 30.88
CA GLN A 422 -46.95 14.89 31.31
C GLN A 422 -47.71 14.57 32.59
N GLN A 423 -47.17 15.08 33.69
CA GLN A 423 -47.88 15.28 34.94
C GLN A 423 -48.85 16.47 34.82
N THR A 424 -50.08 16.18 35.19
CA THR A 424 -51.13 17.01 35.77
C THR A 424 -50.67 18.36 36.37
N GLN A 425 -51.27 19.47 35.91
CA GLN A 425 -51.51 20.64 36.75
C GLN A 425 -52.95 21.13 36.58
N GLN A 426 -53.62 21.21 37.73
CA GLN A 426 -54.92 21.83 37.97
C GLN A 426 -54.80 23.36 37.93
N GLN A 427 -55.81 24.01 37.36
CA GLN A 427 -56.36 25.36 37.62
C GLN A 427 -57.26 25.62 36.40
N THR A 428 -58.58 25.84 36.49
CA THR A 428 -59.51 26.35 37.51
C THR A 428 -60.90 25.86 37.12
#